data_AF-A0A212DG95-F1
#
_entry.id   AF-A0A212DG95-F1
#
_cell.length_a   1.000
_cell.length_b   1.000
_cell.length_c   1.000
_cell.angle_alpha   90.00
_cell.angle_beta   90.00
_cell.angle_gamma   90.00
#
_symmetry.space_group_name_H-M   'P 1'
#
loop_
_entity.id
_entity.type
_entity.pdbx_description
1 polymer ?
#
loop_
_entity_poly.entity_id
_entity_poly.type
_entity_poly.pdbx_seq_one_letter_code
_entity_poly.pdbx_strand_id
1 'polypeptide(L)'
;MTAACLPAGPAARELPAEEDFDALVSAAIKADNTCSFAKCTVSVVTLGQLCPHCGHRYCLGHHLPEVHGCGERARAHARQRISREGVLYPGSGTKDRFLDPAKRAQLQRKLDKKLDELTGQRRSKRKEKGK
;
A
#
# COMPACT_ATOMS: atom_id res chain seq x y z
N MET A 1 -13.53 -13.96 45.20
CA MET A 1 -12.23 -14.39 44.64
C MET A 1 -12.51 -15.21 43.39
N THR A 2 -12.65 -14.56 42.23
CA THR A 2 -12.94 -15.21 40.95
C THR A 2 -11.62 -15.48 40.24
N ALA A 3 -11.27 -16.77 40.11
CA ALA A 3 -10.09 -17.21 39.37
C ALA A 3 -10.28 -16.92 37.88
N ALA A 4 -9.39 -16.11 37.31
CA ALA A 4 -9.31 -15.87 35.88
C ALA A 4 -8.69 -17.10 35.20
N CYS A 5 -9.43 -17.72 34.29
CA CYS A 5 -8.88 -18.73 33.38
C CYS A 5 -8.14 -17.98 32.26
N LEU A 6 -6.81 -18.10 32.22
CA LEU A 6 -5.98 -17.60 31.12
C LEU A 6 -6.06 -18.58 29.93
N PRO A 7 -6.23 -18.10 28.69
CA PRO A 7 -6.23 -18.99 27.52
C PRO A 7 -4.82 -19.52 27.25
N ALA A 8 -4.74 -20.82 26.94
CA ALA A 8 -3.52 -21.50 26.54
C ALA A 8 -2.85 -20.79 25.36
N GLY A 9 -1.56 -20.45 25.52
CA GLY A 9 -0.74 -19.89 24.45
C GLY A 9 -0.60 -20.87 23.28
N PRO A 10 -0.26 -20.38 22.07
CA PRO A 10 -0.05 -21.24 20.91
C PRO A 10 1.08 -22.22 21.24
N ALA A 11 0.81 -23.50 20.96
CA ALA A 11 1.74 -24.59 21.18
C ALA A 11 3.12 -24.23 20.62
N ALA A 12 4.12 -24.28 21.50
CA ALA A 12 5.52 -24.22 21.10
C ALA A 12 5.73 -25.29 20.02
N ARG A 13 6.10 -24.86 18.81
CA ARG A 13 6.58 -25.79 17.79
C ARG A 13 7.79 -26.48 18.40
N GLU A 14 7.68 -27.78 18.66
CA GLU A 14 8.82 -28.62 18.98
C GLU A 14 9.84 -28.43 17.87
N LEU A 15 10.96 -27.77 18.20
CA LEU A 15 12.11 -27.66 17.30
C LEU A 15 12.78 -29.02 17.32
N PRO A 16 12.79 -29.77 16.21
CA PRO A 16 13.37 -31.10 16.23
C PRO A 16 14.87 -31.01 16.45
N ALA A 17 15.38 -31.95 17.23
CA ALA A 17 16.79 -32.10 17.55
C ALA A 17 17.59 -32.29 16.26
N GLU A 18 18.62 -31.47 16.05
CA GLU A 18 19.64 -31.65 15.01
C GLU A 18 19.03 -32.03 13.63
N GLU A 19 18.04 -31.28 13.13
CA GLU A 19 17.51 -31.49 11.78
C GLU A 19 18.64 -31.39 10.76
N ASP A 20 18.86 -32.45 9.97
CA ASP A 20 19.79 -32.52 8.84
C ASP A 20 19.96 -31.14 8.19
N PHE A 21 21.11 -30.51 8.36
CA PHE A 21 21.37 -29.16 7.85
C PHE A 21 21.07 -29.09 6.34
N ASP A 22 21.36 -30.16 5.61
CA ASP A 22 21.03 -30.30 4.19
C ASP A 22 19.52 -30.30 3.93
N ALA A 23 18.72 -30.90 4.82
CA ALA A 23 17.27 -30.84 4.73
C ALA A 23 16.76 -29.41 4.92
N LEU A 24 17.30 -28.67 5.91
CA LEU A 24 16.98 -27.26 6.14
C LEU A 24 17.35 -26.38 4.94
N VAL A 25 18.56 -26.53 4.42
CA VAL A 25 19.03 -25.83 3.22
C VAL A 25 18.13 -26.15 2.03
N SER A 26 17.78 -27.43 1.84
CA SER A 26 16.88 -27.84 0.76
C SER A 26 15.47 -27.23 0.90
N ALA A 27 14.97 -27.09 2.12
CA ALA A 27 13.68 -26.47 2.40
C ALA A 27 13.70 -24.97 2.10
N ALA A 28 14.77 -24.27 2.49
CA ALA A 28 14.98 -22.86 2.17
C ALA A 28 15.05 -22.63 0.65
N ILE A 29 15.85 -23.43 -0.07
CA ILE A 29 15.95 -23.37 -1.54
C ILE A 29 14.58 -23.59 -2.20
N LYS A 30 13.81 -24.59 -1.72
CA LYS A 30 12.46 -24.85 -2.24
C LYS A 30 11.53 -23.66 -2.00
N ALA A 31 11.56 -23.07 -0.80
CA ALA A 31 10.75 -21.90 -0.48
C ALA A 31 11.09 -20.71 -1.40
N ASP A 32 12.38 -20.43 -1.61
CA ASP A 32 12.85 -19.34 -2.48
C ASP A 32 12.56 -19.55 -3.97
N ASN A 33 12.38 -20.81 -4.38
CA ASN A 33 12.05 -21.20 -5.75
C ASN A 33 10.53 -21.19 -6.04
N THR A 34 9.71 -20.93 -5.03
CA THR A 34 8.24 -20.83 -5.15
C THR A 34 7.75 -19.40 -4.88
N CYS A 35 6.65 -19.03 -5.53
CA CYS A 35 6.04 -17.72 -5.30
C CYS A 35 5.65 -17.54 -3.83
N SER A 36 6.10 -16.46 -3.19
CA SER A 36 5.84 -16.21 -1.76
C SER A 36 4.39 -15.75 -1.46
N PHE A 37 3.48 -15.80 -2.43
CA PHE A 37 2.06 -15.52 -2.20
C PHE A 37 1.36 -16.75 -1.63
N ALA A 38 0.62 -16.61 -0.52
CA ALA A 38 0.16 -17.70 0.34
C ALA A 38 -0.61 -18.85 -0.35
N LYS A 39 -1.23 -18.62 -1.51
CA LYS A 39 -2.01 -19.62 -2.25
C LYS A 39 -1.40 -19.98 -3.62
N CYS A 40 -0.18 -19.52 -3.90
CA CYS A 40 0.46 -19.69 -5.19
C CYS A 40 1.59 -20.72 -5.11
N THR A 41 1.59 -21.70 -6.01
CA THR A 41 2.62 -22.75 -6.09
C THR A 41 3.47 -22.63 -7.36
N VAL A 42 3.35 -21.52 -8.09
CA VAL A 42 4.10 -21.28 -9.33
C VAL A 42 5.59 -21.13 -9.02
N SER A 43 6.43 -21.79 -9.82
CA SER A 43 7.87 -21.67 -9.70
C SER A 43 8.35 -20.29 -10.14
N VAL A 44 9.28 -19.72 -9.37
CA VAL A 44 9.86 -18.39 -9.61
C VAL A 44 11.35 -18.47 -9.94
N VAL A 45 11.86 -19.68 -10.19
CA VAL A 45 13.27 -19.95 -10.51
C VAL A 45 13.73 -19.16 -11.74
N THR A 46 12.92 -19.14 -12.80
CA THR A 46 13.29 -18.50 -14.08
C THR A 46 12.75 -17.07 -14.21
N LEU A 47 11.51 -16.83 -13.79
CA LEU A 47 10.79 -15.56 -14.00
C LEU A 47 10.27 -14.94 -12.70
N GLY A 48 11.01 -15.13 -11.61
CA GLY A 48 10.73 -14.50 -10.32
C GLY A 48 11.06 -13.02 -10.30
N GLN A 49 10.19 -12.23 -9.67
CA GLN A 49 10.43 -10.81 -9.39
C GLN A 49 10.57 -10.60 -7.89
N LEU A 50 11.65 -9.93 -7.48
CA LEU A 50 11.92 -9.58 -6.09
C LEU A 50 11.15 -8.31 -5.73
N CYS A 51 10.37 -8.34 -4.66
CA CYS A 51 9.76 -7.12 -4.14
C CYS A 51 10.79 -6.34 -3.31
N PRO A 52 11.12 -5.07 -3.65
CA PRO A 52 12.10 -4.27 -2.90
C PRO A 52 11.61 -3.85 -1.50
N HIS A 53 10.33 -4.07 -1.17
CA HIS A 53 9.73 -3.63 0.10
C HIS A 53 9.61 -4.74 1.15
N CYS A 54 9.60 -6.00 0.73
CA CYS A 54 9.56 -7.16 1.64
C CYS A 54 10.66 -8.20 1.38
N GLY A 55 11.41 -8.10 0.28
CA GLY A 55 12.51 -9.00 -0.03
C GLY A 55 12.09 -10.40 -0.50
N HIS A 56 10.80 -10.64 -0.71
CA HIS A 56 10.29 -11.92 -1.18
C HIS A 56 10.17 -11.98 -2.72
N ARG A 57 10.21 -13.19 -3.29
CA ARG A 57 10.10 -13.44 -4.73
C ARG A 57 8.69 -13.86 -5.12
N TYR A 58 8.18 -13.29 -6.21
CA TYR A 58 6.83 -13.54 -6.70
C TYR A 58 6.83 -13.86 -8.19
N CYS A 59 5.84 -14.62 -8.64
CA CYS A 59 5.61 -14.82 -10.06
C CYS A 59 5.04 -13.54 -10.70
N LEU A 60 5.03 -13.48 -12.04
CA LEU A 60 4.52 -12.33 -12.78
C LEU A 60 3.03 -11.99 -12.50
N GLY A 61 2.25 -12.91 -11.94
CA GLY A 61 0.88 -12.62 -11.48
C GLY A 61 0.78 -11.91 -10.12
N HIS A 62 1.77 -12.10 -9.23
CA HIS A 62 1.71 -11.62 -7.83
C HIS A 62 2.82 -10.62 -7.47
N HIS A 63 3.69 -10.26 -8.42
CA HIS A 63 4.83 -9.38 -8.19
C HIS A 63 4.47 -7.93 -7.85
N LEU A 64 3.26 -7.49 -8.20
CA LEU A 64 2.85 -6.11 -7.92
C LEU A 64 2.70 -5.92 -6.40
N PRO A 65 3.27 -4.85 -5.81
CA PRO A 65 3.21 -4.59 -4.37
C PRO A 65 1.79 -4.59 -3.78
N GLU A 66 0.80 -4.14 -4.54
CA GLU A 66 -0.59 -4.10 -4.11
C GLU A 66 -1.20 -5.49 -3.88
N VAL A 67 -0.76 -6.49 -4.65
CA VAL A 67 -1.32 -7.85 -4.62
C VAL A 67 -0.89 -8.61 -3.35
N HIS A 68 0.32 -8.35 -2.86
CA HIS A 68 0.88 -9.01 -1.67
C HIS A 68 1.03 -8.06 -0.46
N GLY A 69 0.31 -6.92 -0.45
CA GLY A 69 0.20 -6.04 0.73
C GLY A 69 1.32 -5.02 0.93
N CYS A 70 2.30 -4.93 0.03
CA CYS A 70 3.32 -3.88 0.04
C CYS A 70 2.89 -2.57 -0.64
N GLY A 71 1.63 -2.44 -1.04
CA GLY A 71 1.12 -1.28 -1.81
C GLY A 71 1.36 0.07 -1.11
N GLU A 72 1.12 0.15 0.20
CA GLU A 72 1.35 1.40 0.95
C GLU A 72 2.83 1.80 0.98
N ARG A 73 3.73 0.83 1.20
CA ARG A 73 5.19 1.05 1.18
C ARG A 73 5.66 1.49 -0.21
N ALA A 74 5.15 0.87 -1.26
CA ALA A 74 5.44 1.25 -2.64
C ALA A 74 4.97 2.68 -2.95
N ARG A 75 3.75 3.03 -2.51
CA ARG A 75 3.19 4.38 -2.66
C ARG A 75 4.00 5.43 -1.91
N ALA A 76 4.38 5.14 -0.67
CA ALA A 76 5.21 6.04 0.13
C ALA A 76 6.60 6.24 -0.49
N HIS A 77 7.24 5.16 -0.93
CA HIS A 77 8.53 5.20 -1.61
C HIS A 77 8.47 6.03 -2.91
N ALA A 78 7.43 5.85 -3.73
CA ALA A 78 7.23 6.65 -4.94
C ALA A 78 7.07 8.15 -4.61
N ARG A 79 6.27 8.50 -3.59
CA ARG A 79 6.09 9.89 -3.13
C ARG A 79 7.40 10.52 -2.66
N GLN A 80 8.19 9.78 -1.88
CA GLN A 80 9.48 10.23 -1.39
C GLN A 80 10.47 10.47 -2.54
N ARG A 81 10.49 9.58 -3.54
CA ARG A 81 11.32 9.76 -4.74
C ARG A 81 10.93 11.01 -5.51
N ILE A 82 9.63 11.25 -5.72
CA ILE A 82 9.13 12.48 -6.36
C ILE A 82 9.58 13.72 -5.57
N SER A 83 9.42 13.73 -4.25
CA SER A 83 9.77 14.90 -3.44
C SER A 83 11.28 15.17 -3.43
N ARG A 84 12.10 14.11 -3.47
CA ARG A 84 13.56 14.22 -3.43
C ARG A 84 14.14 14.58 -4.79
N GLU A 85 13.68 13.93 -5.85
CA GLU A 85 14.23 14.05 -7.20
C GLU A 85 13.55 15.20 -7.98
N GLY A 86 12.34 15.62 -7.60
CA GLY A 86 11.57 16.67 -8.30
C GLY A 86 11.13 16.29 -9.72
N VAL A 87 11.45 15.07 -10.17
CA VAL A 87 11.10 14.51 -11.46
C VAL A 87 9.86 13.63 -11.29
N LEU A 88 8.88 13.81 -12.16
CA LEU A 88 7.77 12.87 -12.25
C LEU A 88 8.07 11.84 -13.31
N TYR A 89 8.00 10.59 -12.88
CA TYR A 89 8.03 9.44 -13.78
C TYR A 89 6.62 9.13 -14.29
N PRO A 90 6.48 8.39 -15.41
CA PRO A 90 5.19 7.93 -15.89
C PRO A 90 4.40 7.19 -14.78
N GLY A 91 3.12 7.51 -14.61
CA GLY A 91 2.26 6.97 -13.54
C GLY A 91 2.29 7.74 -12.20
N SER A 92 3.13 8.77 -12.09
CA SER A 92 3.37 9.52 -10.85
C SER A 92 2.39 10.68 -10.58
N GLY A 93 1.32 10.80 -11.40
CA GLY A 93 0.37 11.92 -11.35
C GLY A 93 0.91 13.18 -12.03
N THR A 94 0.20 14.30 -11.89
CA THR A 94 0.64 15.61 -12.40
C THR A 94 1.51 16.32 -11.37
N LYS A 95 2.55 17.05 -11.81
CA LYS A 95 3.39 17.86 -10.91
C LYS A 95 2.48 18.81 -10.15
N ASP A 96 2.73 18.95 -8.85
CA ASP A 96 2.26 20.12 -8.13
C ASP A 96 2.97 21.32 -8.77
N ARG A 97 2.29 21.93 -9.75
CA ARG A 97 2.79 23.14 -10.40
C ARG A 97 2.68 24.20 -9.33
N PHE A 98 3.82 24.68 -8.84
CA PHE A 98 3.87 25.89 -8.06
C PHE A 98 3.16 26.99 -8.86
N LEU A 99 1.91 27.28 -8.48
CA LEU A 99 1.11 28.27 -9.17
C LEU A 99 1.66 29.63 -8.77
N ASP A 100 1.86 30.49 -9.77
CA ASP A 100 2.10 31.91 -9.55
C ASP A 100 1.10 32.46 -8.50
N PRO A 101 1.56 33.15 -7.43
CA PRO A 101 0.71 33.69 -6.39
C PRO A 101 -0.52 34.44 -6.91
N ALA A 102 -0.39 35.17 -8.03
CA ALA A 102 -1.51 35.89 -8.63
C ALA A 102 -2.58 34.93 -9.17
N LYS A 103 -2.17 33.87 -9.87
CA LYS A 103 -3.09 32.84 -10.38
C LYS A 103 -3.74 32.07 -9.25
N ARG A 104 -3.00 31.77 -8.17
CA ARG A 104 -3.53 31.10 -6.99
C ARG A 104 -4.61 31.95 -6.30
N ALA A 105 -4.35 33.24 -6.11
CA ALA A 105 -5.33 34.16 -5.54
C ALA A 105 -6.59 34.28 -6.42
N GLN A 106 -6.43 34.31 -7.74
CA GLN A 106 -7.57 34.35 -8.67
C GLN A 106 -8.44 33.09 -8.57
N LEU A 107 -7.82 31.91 -8.51
CA LEU A 107 -8.53 30.63 -8.38
C LEU A 107 -9.23 30.52 -7.03
N GLN A 108 -8.59 30.97 -5.94
CA GLN A 108 -9.21 31.00 -4.61
C GLN A 108 -10.50 31.83 -4.62
N ARG A 109 -10.46 33.05 -5.18
CA ARG A 109 -11.67 33.89 -5.30
C ARG A 109 -12.79 33.23 -6.11
N LYS A 110 -12.46 32.48 -7.16
CA LYS A 110 -13.46 31.74 -7.96
C LYS A 110 -14.05 30.58 -7.17
N LEU A 111 -13.24 29.90 -6.36
CA LEU A 111 -13.70 28.83 -5.46
C LEU A 111 -14.68 29.39 -4.43
N ASP A 112 -14.29 30.46 -3.73
CA ASP A 112 -15.10 31.06 -2.67
C ASP A 112 -16.47 31.50 -3.21
N LYS A 113 -16.50 32.17 -4.38
CA LYS A 113 -17.75 32.53 -5.06
C LYS A 113 -18.66 31.32 -5.33
N LYS A 114 -18.10 30.21 -5.81
CA LYS A 114 -18.88 28.98 -6.06
C LYS A 114 -19.40 28.36 -4.76
N LEU A 115 -18.63 28.44 -3.68
CA LEU A 115 -19.08 27.96 -2.37
C LEU A 115 -20.24 28.82 -1.85
N ASP A 116 -20.18 30.13 -2.02
CA ASP A 116 -21.27 31.04 -1.66
C ASP A 116 -22.54 30.78 -2.48
N GLU A 117 -22.41 30.60 -3.79
CA GLU A 117 -23.54 30.23 -4.67
C GLU A 117 -24.17 28.90 -4.25
N LEU A 118 -23.36 27.85 -4.05
CA LEU A 118 -23.85 26.54 -3.64
C LEU A 118 -24.48 26.55 -2.25
N THR A 119 -23.93 27.32 -1.31
CA THR A 119 -24.52 27.48 0.03
C THR A 119 -25.82 28.27 -0.02
N GLY A 120 -25.90 29.31 -0.86
CA GLY A 120 -27.15 30.04 -1.15
C GLY A 120 -28.24 29.13 -1.71
N GLN A 121 -27.91 28.26 -2.68
CA GLN A 121 -28.82 27.25 -3.22
C GLN A 121 -29.30 26.25 -2.15
N ARG A 122 -28.41 25.80 -1.25
CA ARG A 122 -28.79 24.91 -0.14
C ARG A 122 -29.74 25.59 0.86
N ARG A 123 -29.52 26.88 1.16
CA ARG A 123 -30.34 27.65 2.11
C ARG A 123 -31.72 27.99 1.54
N SER A 124 -31.78 28.44 0.29
CA SER A 124 -33.04 28.73 -0.41
C SER A 124 -33.93 27.49 -0.54
N LYS A 125 -33.36 26.36 -0.95
CA LYS A 125 -34.10 25.07 -1.05
C LYS A 125 -34.63 24.58 0.30
N ARG A 126 -33.95 24.85 1.42
CA ARG A 126 -34.48 24.56 2.77
C ARG A 126 -35.62 25.49 3.17
N LYS A 127 -35.55 26.78 2.80
CA LYS A 127 -36.59 27.76 3.10
C LYS A 127 -37.88 27.50 2.30
N GLU A 128 -37.75 27.00 1.07
CA GLU A 128 -38.86 26.65 0.19
C GLU A 128 -39.60 25.37 0.65
N LYS A 129 -38.90 24.43 1.29
CA LYS A 129 -39.49 23.18 1.79
C LYS A 129 -40.14 23.30 3.18
N GLY A 130 -39.98 24.46 3.84
CA GLY A 130 -40.54 24.76 5.17
C GLY A 130 -41.69 25.77 5.15
N LYS A 131 -42.17 26.15 3.96
CA LYS A 131 -43.37 26.95 3.74
C LYS A 131 -44.41 26.07 3.05
#